data_AF-A0A936J062-F1
#
_entry.id   AF-A0A936J062-F1
#
_cell.length_a   1.000
_cell.length_b   1.000
_cell.length_c   1.000
_cell.angle_alpha   90.00
_cell.angle_beta   90.00
_cell.angle_gamma   90.00
#
_symmetry.space_group_name_H-M   'P 1'
#
loop_
_entity.id
_entity.type
_entity.pdbx_description
1 polymer ?
#
loop_
_entity_poly.entity_id
_entity_poly.type
_entity_poly.pdbx_seq_one_letter_code
_entity_poly.pdbx_strand_id
1 'polypeptide(L)'
;MGYGHEIRLLADPVRGAGEQYVRQRYAVEVAAIRARSKKAATALVVLIDADTGTVDERARQLAQALASEGLRPRDQDENIAHFIPKRAIETWTLCLHRHAVDEETSYRKDSRVDDQAIKGAALRFFEWTRPNFTLPDDAIPSLLAAIPEALRIPAR
;
A
#
# COMPACT_ATOMS: atom_id res chain seq x y z
N MET A 1 -26.76 11.44 -12.85
CA MET A 1 -26.22 10.11 -13.17
C MET A 1 -25.08 9.85 -12.21
N GLY A 2 -25.27 8.98 -11.22
CA GLY A 2 -24.21 8.68 -10.25
C GLY A 2 -23.19 7.76 -10.89
N TYR A 3 -21.94 8.22 -11.02
CA TYR A 3 -20.83 7.32 -11.33
C TYR A 3 -20.63 6.43 -10.10
N GLY A 4 -21.10 5.17 -10.19
CA GLY A 4 -20.82 4.16 -9.20
C GLY A 4 -19.31 3.95 -9.12
N HIS A 5 -18.75 4.02 -7.91
CA HIS A 5 -17.36 3.66 -7.69
C HIS A 5 -17.29 2.14 -7.56
N GLU A 6 -16.51 1.49 -8.42
CA GLU A 6 -16.28 0.05 -8.36
C GLU A 6 -14.87 -0.21 -7.83
N ILE A 7 -14.78 -0.84 -6.66
CA ILE A 7 -13.52 -1.37 -6.14
C ILE A 7 -13.43 -2.82 -6.56
N ARG A 8 -12.44 -3.14 -7.39
CA ARG A 8 -12.10 -4.52 -7.74
C ARG A 8 -10.97 -5.01 -6.84
N LEU A 9 -11.26 -5.98 -5.99
CA LEU A 9 -10.25 -6.64 -5.16
C LEU A 9 -9.64 -7.82 -5.92
N LEU A 10 -8.31 -7.86 -5.98
CA LEU A 10 -7.54 -8.96 -6.52
C LEU A 10 -6.80 -9.63 -5.36
N ALA A 11 -7.44 -10.60 -4.73
CA ALA A 11 -6.85 -11.37 -3.65
C ALA A 11 -6.06 -12.57 -4.17
N ASP A 12 -5.05 -13.00 -3.40
CA ASP A 12 -4.24 -14.20 -3.69
C ASP A 12 -5.13 -15.46 -3.78
N PRO A 13 -4.96 -16.30 -4.81
CA PRO A 13 -5.64 -17.59 -4.93
C PRO A 13 -5.04 -18.66 -3.98
N VAL A 14 -5.15 -18.47 -2.65
CA VAL A 14 -5.05 -19.49 -1.56
C VAL A 14 -3.77 -20.37 -1.54
N ARG A 15 -2.84 -20.28 -2.51
CA ARG A 15 -1.64 -21.10 -2.65
C ARG A 15 -0.48 -20.27 -3.21
N GLY A 16 0.47 -19.97 -2.33
CA GLY A 16 1.69 -19.23 -2.67
C GLY A 16 2.02 -18.20 -1.59
N ALA A 17 3.14 -17.49 -1.75
CA ALA A 17 3.41 -16.29 -0.98
C ALA A 17 2.65 -15.12 -1.60
N GLY A 18 1.78 -14.44 -0.85
CA GLY A 18 1.01 -13.27 -1.31
C GLY A 18 1.87 -12.20 -1.98
N GLU A 19 3.08 -11.99 -1.45
CA GLU A 19 4.11 -11.16 -2.07
C GLU A 19 4.43 -11.54 -3.51
N GLN A 20 4.71 -12.83 -3.74
CA GLN A 20 5.06 -13.35 -5.06
C GLN A 20 3.89 -13.16 -6.05
N TYR A 21 2.65 -13.37 -5.60
CA TYR A 21 1.46 -13.14 -6.42
C TYR A 21 1.35 -11.67 -6.86
N VAL A 22 1.48 -10.73 -5.90
CA VAL A 22 1.43 -9.30 -6.20
C VAL A 22 2.51 -8.93 -7.21
N ARG A 23 3.73 -9.40 -7.02
CA ARG A 23 4.86 -9.09 -7.92
C ARG A 23 4.64 -9.61 -9.35
N GLN A 24 4.07 -10.80 -9.51
CA GLN A 24 3.74 -11.36 -10.83
C GLN A 24 2.57 -10.65 -11.52
N ARG A 25 1.57 -10.22 -10.75
CA ARG A 25 0.39 -9.52 -11.28
C ARG A 25 0.65 -8.04 -11.54
N TYR A 26 1.63 -7.45 -10.87
CA TYR A 26 1.85 -6.01 -10.87
C TYR A 26 1.95 -5.41 -12.28
N ALA A 27 2.79 -5.99 -13.15
CA ALA A 27 2.97 -5.50 -14.52
C ALA A 27 1.68 -5.59 -15.36
N VAL A 28 0.92 -6.67 -15.19
CA VAL A 28 -0.38 -6.86 -15.85
C VAL A 28 -1.38 -5.79 -15.43
N GLU A 29 -1.50 -5.51 -14.13
CA GLU A 29 -2.42 -4.51 -13.62
C GLU A 29 -2.00 -3.08 -13.97
N VAL A 30 -0.70 -2.78 -13.95
CA VAL A 30 -0.17 -1.49 -14.41
C VAL A 30 -0.50 -1.27 -15.89
N ALA A 31 -0.27 -2.26 -16.75
CA ALA A 31 -0.63 -2.16 -18.17
C ALA A 31 -2.14 -1.93 -18.36
N ALA A 32 -2.97 -2.65 -17.61
CA ALA A 32 -4.43 -2.50 -17.66
C ALA A 32 -4.88 -1.10 -17.23
N ILE A 33 -4.32 -0.56 -16.14
CA ILE A 33 -4.65 0.78 -15.63
C ILE A 33 -4.17 1.86 -16.59
N ARG A 34 -2.97 1.75 -17.15
CA ARG A 34 -2.47 2.68 -18.19
C ARG A 34 -3.32 2.68 -19.45
N ALA A 35 -3.93 1.55 -19.80
CA ALA A 35 -4.87 1.47 -20.91
C ALA A 35 -6.22 2.13 -20.58
N ARG A 36 -6.70 1.98 -19.32
CA ARG A 36 -7.98 2.53 -18.83
C ARG A 36 -7.92 4.01 -18.48
N SER A 37 -6.79 4.50 -17.98
CA SER A 37 -6.61 5.89 -17.55
C SER A 37 -6.85 6.91 -18.66
N LYS A 38 -6.72 6.47 -19.92
CA LYS A 38 -7.11 7.25 -21.12
C LYS A 38 -8.61 7.53 -21.23
N LYS A 39 -9.45 6.79 -20.50
CA LYS A 39 -10.92 6.81 -20.62
C LYS A 39 -11.63 7.13 -19.30
N ALA A 40 -11.02 6.81 -18.17
CA ALA A 40 -11.59 7.02 -16.84
C ALA A 40 -10.50 7.26 -15.79
N ALA A 41 -10.78 8.09 -14.80
CA ALA A 41 -9.93 8.22 -13.62
C ALA A 41 -9.92 6.90 -12.85
N THR A 42 -8.84 6.12 -12.99
CA THR A 42 -8.65 4.85 -12.27
C THR A 42 -7.33 4.91 -11.53
N ALA A 43 -7.32 4.42 -10.29
CA ALA A 43 -6.12 4.27 -9.48
C ALA A 43 -5.86 2.79 -9.21
N LEU A 44 -4.59 2.42 -9.07
CA LEU A 44 -4.15 1.12 -8.59
C LEU A 44 -3.59 1.28 -7.17
N VAL A 45 -4.04 0.44 -6.26
CA VAL A 45 -3.46 0.35 -4.92
C VAL A 45 -2.78 -1.01 -4.80
N VAL A 46 -1.48 -1.01 -4.52
CA VAL A 46 -0.67 -2.20 -4.33
C VAL A 46 -0.33 -2.31 -2.85
N LEU A 47 -0.78 -3.38 -2.21
CA LEU A 47 -0.43 -3.72 -0.83
C LEU A 47 0.45 -4.96 -0.84
N ILE A 48 1.67 -4.86 -0.34
CA ILE A 48 2.66 -5.94 -0.34
C ILE A 48 3.60 -5.79 0.86
N ASP A 49 3.68 -6.76 1.75
CA ASP A 49 4.57 -6.63 2.90
C ASP A 49 6.04 -6.85 2.54
N ALA A 50 6.93 -6.13 3.24
CA ALA A 50 8.36 -6.33 3.09
C ALA A 50 8.86 -7.59 3.84
N ASP A 51 8.04 -8.18 4.71
CA ASP A 51 8.44 -9.17 5.71
C ASP A 51 9.72 -8.76 6.45
N THR A 52 10.83 -9.48 6.28
CA THR A 52 12.17 -9.14 6.82
C THR A 52 13.00 -8.20 5.94
N GLY A 53 12.54 -7.92 4.72
CA GLY A 53 13.19 -6.98 3.81
C GLY A 53 12.84 -5.52 4.09
N THR A 54 13.21 -4.66 3.16
CA THR A 54 12.99 -3.21 3.22
C THR A 54 11.92 -2.74 2.23
N VAL A 55 11.36 -1.56 2.52
CA VAL A 55 10.42 -0.88 1.61
C VAL A 55 11.05 -0.64 0.24
N ASP A 56 12.29 -0.16 0.21
CA ASP A 56 13.05 0.08 -1.02
C ASP A 56 13.28 -1.19 -1.85
N GLU A 57 13.58 -2.32 -1.21
CA GLU A 57 13.76 -3.58 -1.93
C GLU A 57 12.46 -4.02 -2.62
N ARG A 58 11.32 -3.91 -1.94
CA ARG A 58 10.01 -4.21 -2.55
C ARG A 58 9.67 -3.22 -3.67
N ALA A 59 9.93 -1.94 -3.48
CA ALA A 59 9.74 -0.93 -4.53
C ALA A 59 10.61 -1.25 -5.78
N ARG A 60 11.88 -1.63 -5.59
CA ARG A 60 12.78 -2.07 -6.68
C ARG A 60 12.27 -3.32 -7.37
N GLN A 61 11.77 -4.30 -6.62
CA GLN A 61 11.19 -5.51 -7.19
C GLN A 61 9.94 -5.24 -8.04
N LEU A 62 9.08 -4.31 -7.61
CA LEU A 62 7.94 -3.86 -8.42
C LEU A 62 8.42 -3.16 -9.70
N ALA A 63 9.44 -2.29 -9.61
CA ALA A 63 10.04 -1.66 -10.79
C ALA A 63 10.66 -2.69 -11.75
N GLN A 64 11.34 -3.71 -11.22
CA GLN A 64 11.89 -4.82 -12.00
C GLN A 64 10.79 -5.63 -12.70
N ALA A 65 9.66 -5.88 -12.02
CA ALA A 65 8.52 -6.57 -12.63
C ALA A 65 7.98 -5.81 -13.87
N LEU A 66 7.98 -4.48 -13.86
CA LEU A 66 7.65 -3.68 -15.05
C LEU A 66 8.70 -3.85 -16.15
N ALA A 67 9.98 -3.74 -15.79
CA ALA A 67 11.08 -3.83 -16.74
C ALA A 67 11.15 -5.21 -17.44
N SER A 68 10.91 -6.30 -16.70
CA SER A 68 10.87 -7.66 -17.24
C SER A 68 9.78 -7.87 -18.30
N GLU A 69 8.69 -7.10 -18.23
CA GLU A 69 7.60 -7.11 -19.22
C GLU A 69 7.75 -6.01 -20.28
N GLY A 70 8.90 -5.32 -20.34
CA GLY A 70 9.16 -4.24 -21.29
C GLY A 70 8.33 -2.98 -21.05
N LEU A 71 7.73 -2.83 -19.87
CA LEU A 71 6.94 -1.65 -19.50
C LEU A 71 7.85 -0.55 -18.96
N ARG A 72 7.47 0.72 -19.22
CA ARG A 72 8.12 1.88 -18.61
C ARG A 72 7.97 1.83 -17.08
N PRO A 73 8.94 2.34 -16.30
CA PRO A 73 8.80 2.52 -14.86
C PRO A 73 7.52 3.28 -14.47
N ARG A 74 7.10 3.14 -13.20
CA ARG A 74 5.98 3.92 -12.64
C ARG A 74 6.32 5.41 -12.69
N ASP A 75 5.46 6.21 -13.31
CA ASP A 75 5.69 7.67 -13.41
C ASP A 75 5.43 8.34 -12.04
N GLN A 76 6.10 9.46 -11.77
CA GLN A 76 6.01 10.14 -10.46
C GLN A 76 4.60 10.62 -10.12
N ASP A 77 3.78 10.97 -11.11
CA ASP A 77 2.40 11.43 -10.93
C ASP A 77 1.37 10.36 -11.32
N GLU A 78 1.81 9.12 -11.52
CA GLU A 78 0.91 8.02 -11.86
C GLU A 78 0.04 7.67 -10.64
N ASN A 79 -1.27 7.47 -10.86
CA ASN A 79 -2.26 7.05 -9.86
C ASN A 79 -2.08 5.59 -9.43
N ILE A 80 -0.86 5.20 -9.08
CA ILE A 80 -0.48 3.88 -8.60
C ILE A 80 0.17 4.08 -7.25
N ALA A 81 -0.50 3.69 -6.16
CA ALA A 81 -0.01 3.80 -4.80
C ALA A 81 0.59 2.48 -4.33
N HIS A 82 1.76 2.53 -3.69
CA HIS A 82 2.44 1.39 -3.06
C HIS A 82 2.36 1.51 -1.54
N PHE A 83 1.65 0.60 -0.90
CA PHE A 83 1.65 0.43 0.54
C PHE A 83 2.47 -0.81 0.89
N ILE A 84 3.63 -0.57 1.51
CA ILE A 84 4.60 -1.62 1.78
C ILE A 84 4.86 -1.69 3.28
N PRO A 85 3.99 -2.34 4.07
CA PRO A 85 4.24 -2.50 5.50
C PRO A 85 5.46 -3.39 5.72
N LYS A 86 6.37 -2.99 6.62
CA LYS A 86 7.46 -3.86 7.06
C LYS A 86 6.96 -4.81 8.15
N ARG A 87 7.36 -6.09 8.07
CA ARG A 87 6.81 -7.24 8.82
C ARG A 87 5.36 -7.59 8.48
N ALA A 88 4.42 -6.70 8.77
CA ALA A 88 3.00 -6.95 8.55
C ALA A 88 2.14 -5.67 8.69
N ILE A 89 0.91 -5.70 8.19
CA ILE A 89 -0.03 -4.57 8.30
C ILE A 89 -0.51 -4.33 9.74
N GLU A 90 -0.43 -5.35 10.58
CA GLU A 90 -0.70 -5.29 12.02
C GLU A 90 0.24 -4.29 12.71
N THR A 91 1.50 -4.19 12.28
CA THR A 91 2.46 -3.20 12.80
C THR A 91 1.96 -1.77 12.56
N TRP A 92 1.40 -1.49 11.38
CA TRP A 92 0.82 -0.18 11.08
C TRP A 92 -0.40 0.10 11.95
N THR A 93 -1.27 -0.91 12.11
CA THR A 93 -2.45 -0.79 12.98
C THR A 93 -2.03 -0.38 14.38
N LEU A 94 -1.07 -1.09 14.99
CA LEU A 94 -0.58 -0.77 16.33
C LEU A 94 0.06 0.62 16.42
N CYS A 95 0.92 0.99 15.46
CA CYS A 95 1.55 2.30 15.40
C CYS A 95 0.52 3.44 15.34
N LEU A 96 -0.53 3.29 14.51
CA LEU A 96 -1.60 4.28 14.35
C LEU A 96 -2.46 4.41 15.62
N HIS A 97 -2.49 3.38 16.48
CA HIS A 97 -3.09 3.44 17.82
C HIS A 97 -2.11 3.90 18.90
N ARG A 98 -0.94 4.45 18.54
CA ARG A 98 0.07 4.99 19.46
C ARG A 98 0.69 3.93 20.38
N HIS A 99 0.67 2.66 19.97
CA HIS A 99 1.47 1.64 20.64
C HIS A 99 2.92 1.75 20.20
N ALA A 100 3.84 1.64 21.16
CA ALA A 100 5.26 1.52 20.87
C ALA A 100 5.51 0.20 20.14
N VAL A 101 5.89 0.31 18.86
CA VAL A 101 6.20 -0.82 17.99
C VAL A 101 7.45 -0.53 17.17
N ASP A 102 8.11 -1.59 16.73
CA ASP A 102 9.25 -1.52 15.81
C ASP A 102 8.96 -2.32 14.53
N GLU A 103 9.84 -2.23 13.53
CA GLU A 103 9.69 -2.92 12.25
C GLU A 103 10.53 -4.21 12.13
N GLU A 104 10.93 -4.80 13.26
CA GLU A 104 11.69 -6.05 13.36
C GLU A 104 10.86 -7.15 14.05
N THR A 105 10.04 -6.78 15.03
CA THR A 105 9.14 -7.65 15.77
C THR A 105 7.93 -8.06 14.91
N SER A 106 7.46 -9.31 15.05
CA SER A 106 6.26 -9.77 14.34
C SER A 106 5.01 -9.59 15.21
N TYR A 107 4.01 -8.88 14.67
CA TYR A 107 2.73 -8.60 15.35
C TYR A 107 1.51 -9.28 14.72
N ARG A 108 1.70 -10.26 13.81
CA ARG A 108 0.61 -10.93 13.05
C ARG A 108 -0.46 -11.62 13.91
N LYS A 109 -0.18 -11.85 15.20
CA LYS A 109 -1.10 -12.49 16.16
C LYS A 109 -1.37 -11.62 17.38
N ASP A 110 -1.10 -10.33 17.28
CA ASP A 110 -1.32 -9.41 18.40
C ASP A 110 -2.82 -9.22 18.63
N SER A 111 -3.30 -9.55 19.82
CA SER A 111 -4.73 -9.49 20.18
C SER A 111 -5.32 -8.09 20.15
N ARG A 112 -4.48 -7.04 20.14
CA ARG A 112 -4.93 -5.65 20.03
C ARG A 112 -5.31 -5.27 18.59
N VAL A 113 -4.97 -6.11 17.61
CA VAL A 113 -5.33 -5.89 16.21
C VAL A 113 -6.61 -6.66 15.91
N ASP A 114 -7.73 -5.98 16.12
CA ASP A 114 -9.08 -6.44 15.77
C ASP A 114 -9.72 -5.56 14.67
N ASP A 115 -10.92 -5.93 14.21
CA ASP A 115 -11.64 -5.20 13.16
C ASP A 115 -11.90 -3.73 13.51
N GLN A 116 -12.09 -3.41 14.79
CA GLN A 116 -12.33 -2.04 15.25
C GLN A 116 -11.03 -1.25 15.22
N ALA A 117 -9.92 -1.85 15.66
CA ALA A 117 -8.60 -1.27 15.59
C ALA A 117 -8.20 -1.01 14.13
N ILE A 118 -8.44 -1.94 13.22
CA ILE A 118 -8.14 -1.78 11.78
C ILE A 118 -8.92 -0.59 11.20
N LYS A 119 -10.22 -0.46 11.49
CA LYS A 119 -11.03 0.68 11.05
C LYS A 119 -10.52 2.01 11.63
N GLY A 120 -10.22 2.04 12.92
CA GLY A 120 -9.68 3.23 13.57
C GLY A 120 -8.30 3.63 13.03
N ALA A 121 -7.46 2.64 12.70
CA ALA A 121 -6.17 2.87 12.08
C ALA A 121 -6.32 3.47 10.68
N ALA A 122 -7.22 2.95 9.84
CA ALA A 122 -7.48 3.50 8.51
C ALA A 122 -7.91 4.99 8.55
N LEU A 123 -8.76 5.36 9.51
CA LEU A 123 -9.18 6.76 9.72
C LEU A 123 -8.00 7.64 10.15
N ARG A 124 -7.19 7.19 11.12
CA ARG A 124 -6.01 7.95 11.55
C ARG A 124 -4.96 8.07 10.48
N PHE A 125 -4.74 7.01 9.69
CA PHE A 125 -3.85 7.09 8.54
C PHE A 125 -4.34 8.16 7.55
N PHE A 126 -5.64 8.20 7.27
CA PHE A 126 -6.22 9.27 6.45
C PHE A 126 -6.00 10.67 7.07
N GLU A 127 -6.12 10.82 8.38
CA GLU A 127 -5.79 12.09 9.08
C GLU A 127 -4.32 12.48 8.90
N TRP A 128 -3.39 11.52 8.96
CA TRP A 128 -1.95 11.76 8.78
C TRP A 128 -1.60 12.23 7.37
N THR A 129 -2.46 11.95 6.38
CA THR A 129 -2.30 12.45 5.00
C THR A 129 -2.82 13.88 4.81
N ARG A 130 -3.47 14.48 5.81
CA ARG A 130 -4.04 15.83 5.67
C ARG A 130 -2.94 16.90 5.69
N PRO A 131 -3.09 17.99 4.91
CA PRO A 131 -2.19 19.12 5.00
C PRO A 131 -2.10 19.64 6.44
N ASN A 132 -0.90 20.01 6.87
CA ASN A 132 -0.60 20.53 8.22
C ASN A 132 -0.78 19.53 9.38
N PHE A 133 -0.98 18.24 9.11
CA PHE A 133 -0.90 17.25 10.18
C PHE A 133 0.57 17.12 10.65
N THR A 134 0.81 17.27 11.95
CA THR A 134 2.14 17.05 12.53
C THR A 134 2.32 15.56 12.78
N LEU A 135 3.23 14.94 12.03
CA LEU A 135 3.51 13.52 12.19
C LEU A 135 4.18 13.25 13.54
N PRO A 136 3.80 12.18 14.23
CA PRO A 136 4.43 11.83 15.49
C PRO A 136 5.88 11.36 15.32
N ASP A 137 6.73 11.65 16.31
CA ASP A 137 8.15 11.26 16.30
C ASP A 137 8.38 9.74 16.34
N ASP A 138 7.40 8.99 16.84
CA ASP A 138 7.39 7.52 16.93
C ASP A 138 6.74 6.85 15.71
N ALA A 139 6.48 7.59 14.63
CA ALA A 139 5.96 7.03 13.39
C ALA A 139 7.00 6.09 12.75
N ILE A 140 6.59 4.85 12.49
CA ILE A 140 7.47 3.86 11.87
C ILE A 140 7.81 4.19 10.40
N PRO A 141 9.03 3.90 9.92
CA PRO A 141 9.50 4.29 8.59
C PRO A 141 8.61 3.85 7.42
N SER A 142 8.10 2.62 7.42
CA SER A 142 7.26 2.14 6.32
C SER A 142 5.92 2.86 6.23
N LEU A 143 5.40 3.34 7.37
CA LEU A 143 4.18 4.12 7.41
C LEU A 143 4.42 5.56 6.96
N LEU A 144 5.58 6.15 7.32
CA LEU A 144 6.00 7.44 6.77
C LEU A 144 6.13 7.41 5.24
N ALA A 145 6.71 6.33 4.69
CA ALA A 145 6.83 6.13 3.25
C ALA A 145 5.47 6.01 2.54
N ALA A 146 4.43 5.56 3.25
CA ALA A 146 3.07 5.40 2.72
C ALA A 146 2.28 6.71 2.59
N ILE A 147 2.63 7.74 3.35
CA ILE A 147 1.91 9.03 3.34
C ILE A 147 1.89 9.68 1.96
N PRO A 148 3.03 9.89 1.26
CA PRO A 148 3.01 10.44 -0.09
C PRO A 148 2.33 9.51 -1.10
N GLU A 149 2.34 8.20 -0.86
CA GLU A 149 1.68 7.21 -1.73
C GLU A 149 0.15 7.33 -1.66
N ALA A 150 -0.41 7.65 -0.49
CA ALA A 150 -1.84 7.90 -0.34
C ALA A 150 -2.31 9.12 -1.15
N LEU A 151 -1.44 10.12 -1.36
CA LEU A 151 -1.75 11.32 -2.15
C LEU A 151 -1.80 11.05 -3.66
N ARG A 152 -1.29 9.90 -4.12
CA ARG A 152 -1.42 9.44 -5.52
C ARG A 152 -2.81 8.90 -5.84
N ILE A 153 -3.61 8.62 -4.81
CA ILE A 153 -4.99 8.20 -4.99
C ILE A 153 -5.81 9.47 -5.18
N PRO A 154 -6.43 9.67 -6.35
CA PRO A 154 -7.16 10.90 -6.63
C PRO A 154 -8.19 11.18 -5.54
N ALA A 155 -8.00 12.32 -4.86
CA ALA A 155 -9.05 12.89 -4.05
C ALA A 155 -10.23 13.23 -4.96
N ARG A 156 -11.45 13.04 -4.45
CA ARG A 156 -12.63 13.58 -5.11
C ARG A 156 -12.66 15.09 -4.98
#